data_AF-A0A543Q1M0-F1
#
_entry.id   AF-A0A543Q1M0-F1
#
_cell.length_a   1.000
_cell.length_b   1.000
_cell.length_c   1.000
_cell.angle_alpha   90.00
_cell.angle_beta   90.00
_cell.angle_gamma   90.00
#
_symmetry.space_group_name_H-M   'P 1'
#
loop_
_entity.id
_entity.type
_entity.pdbx_description
1 polymer ?
#
loop_
_entity_poly.entity_id
_entity_poly.type
_entity_poly.pdbx_seq_one_letter_code
_entity_poly.pdbx_strand_id
1 'polypeptide(L)' 'MSEPTCCYRCAESWEDAHCDKETPFFRLTMTRMFVCPTCGNKRCPKTTDHHLDCTGSNAPGQKGSRYV' A
#
# COMPACT_ATOMS: atom_id res chain seq x y z
N MET A 1 -13.81 1.84 -0.60
CA MET A 1 -13.52 2.79 0.50
C MET A 1 -12.22 3.48 0.16
N SER A 2 -12.27 4.74 -0.24
CA SER A 2 -11.12 5.54 -0.66
C SER A 2 -10.44 6.19 0.54
N GLU A 3 -10.03 5.39 1.53
CA GLU A 3 -9.19 5.86 2.63
C GLU A 3 -7.72 5.86 2.18
N PRO A 4 -6.90 6.87 2.49
CA PRO A 4 -5.49 6.91 2.10
C PRO A 4 -4.66 5.74 2.62
N THR A 5 -5.18 4.97 3.58
CA THR A 5 -4.54 3.80 4.18
C THR A 5 -4.92 2.47 3.51
N CYS A 6 -5.80 2.49 2.48
CA CYS A 6 -6.40 1.29 1.91
C CYS A 6 -5.38 0.29 1.31
N CYS A 7 -4.35 0.82 0.65
CA CYS A 7 -3.28 0.11 -0.05
C CYS A 7 -2.15 1.12 -0.35
N TYR A 8 -0.97 0.64 -0.78
CA TYR A 8 0.15 1.53 -1.12
C TYR A 8 -0.23 2.55 -2.20
N ARG A 9 -0.91 2.13 -3.28
CA ARG A 9 -1.35 3.05 -4.34
C ARG A 9 -2.28 4.16 -3.81
N CYS A 10 -3.23 3.84 -2.93
CA CYS A 10 -4.11 4.82 -2.29
C CYS A 10 -3.28 5.86 -1.51
N ALA A 11 -2.29 5.41 -0.75
CA ALA A 11 -1.45 6.27 0.07
C ALA A 11 -0.59 7.21 -0.78
N GLU A 12 0.09 6.67 -1.79
CA GLU A 12 0.94 7.44 -2.71
C GLU A 12 0.12 8.49 -3.47
N SER A 13 -1.07 8.11 -3.99
CA SER A 13 -1.96 9.05 -4.67
C SER A 13 -2.46 10.16 -3.74
N TRP A 14 -2.73 9.82 -2.48
CA TRP A 14 -3.15 10.82 -1.49
C TRP A 14 -2.00 11.78 -1.14
N GLU A 15 -0.80 11.24 -0.89
CA GLU A 15 0.42 12.03 -0.63
C GLU A 15 0.71 12.98 -1.80
N ASP A 16 0.67 12.50 -3.03
CA ASP A 16 0.93 13.33 -4.22
C ASP A 16 -0.09 14.47 -4.38
N ALA A 17 -1.32 14.28 -3.91
CA ALA A 17 -2.38 15.28 -3.98
C ALA A 17 -2.43 16.24 -2.77
N HIS A 18 -1.86 15.86 -1.61
CA HIS A 18 -2.06 16.60 -0.35
C HIS A 18 -0.77 16.99 0.38
N CYS A 19 0.38 16.43 0.04
CA CYS A 19 1.65 16.80 0.64
C CYS A 19 2.40 17.79 -0.26
N ASP A 20 2.90 18.86 0.35
CA ASP A 20 3.89 19.74 -0.29
C ASP A 20 5.21 18.98 -0.49
N LYS A 21 5.76 19.05 -1.70
CA LYS A 21 6.99 18.36 -2.09
C LYS A 21 8.26 19.12 -1.66
N GLU A 22 8.11 20.40 -1.30
CA GLU A 22 9.21 21.26 -0.86
C GLU A 22 9.48 21.13 0.65
N THR A 23 8.49 20.69 1.43
CA THR A 23 8.63 20.50 2.87
C THR A 23 9.09 19.07 3.19
N PRO A 24 10.17 18.86 3.98
CA PRO A 24 10.58 17.53 4.40
C PRO A 24 9.47 16.84 5.22
N PHE A 25 8.84 15.81 4.65
CA PHE A 25 7.82 15.01 5.30
C PHE A 25 8.07 13.52 5.07
N PHE A 26 7.89 12.71 6.12
CA PHE A 26 7.96 11.25 5.98
C PHE A 26 6.67 10.72 5.36
N ARG A 27 6.77 10.11 4.18
CA ARG A 27 5.64 9.45 3.51
C ARG A 27 4.92 8.48 4.46
N LEU A 28 3.59 8.43 4.39
CA LEU A 28 2.75 7.39 5.02
C LEU A 28 3.27 6.00 4.67
N THR A 29 3.72 5.78 3.43
CA THR A 29 4.31 4.51 2.99
C THR A 29 5.61 4.13 3.72
N MET A 30 6.28 5.10 4.35
CA MET A 30 7.47 4.88 5.20
C MET A 30 7.13 4.80 6.69
N THR A 31 6.05 5.44 7.14
CA THR A 31 5.70 5.56 8.57
C THR A 31 4.63 4.57 9.04
N ARG A 32 3.87 3.98 8.11
CA ARG A 32 2.78 3.04 8.42
C ARG A 32 3.03 1.67 7.83
N MET A 33 2.51 0.65 8.51
CA MET A 33 2.48 -0.71 8.01
C MET A 33 1.18 -0.96 7.26
N PHE A 34 1.29 -1.17 5.95
CA PHE A 34 0.14 -1.53 5.11
C PHE A 34 -0.02 -3.06 5.10
N VAL A 35 -1.26 -3.51 5.29
CA VAL A 35 -1.64 -4.91 5.25
C VAL A 35 -2.91 -5.09 4.43
N CYS A 36 -3.10 -6.27 3.86
CA CYS A 36 -4.29 -6.57 3.07
C CYS A 36 -5.53 -6.54 3.99
N PRO A 37 -6.57 -5.75 3.68
CA PRO A 37 -7.78 -5.73 4.51
C PRO A 37 -8.54 -7.07 4.49
N THR A 38 -8.27 -7.93 3.50
CA THR A 38 -8.91 -9.24 3.37
C THR A 38 -8.18 -10.34 4.14
N CYS A 39 -6.84 -10.33 4.17
CA CYS A 39 -6.05 -11.45 4.73
C CYS A 39 -4.97 -11.06 5.74
N GLY A 40 -4.75 -9.78 6.01
CA GLY A 40 -3.75 -9.29 6.97
C GLY A 40 -2.29 -9.40 6.50
N ASN A 41 -2.01 -10.00 5.34
CA ASN A 41 -0.64 -10.18 4.87
C ASN A 41 -0.09 -8.90 4.22
N LYS A 42 1.10 -8.48 4.67
CA LYS A 42 1.78 -7.27 4.15
C LYS A 42 2.31 -7.45 2.72
N ARG A 43 2.63 -8.69 2.31
CA ARG A 43 3.13 -8.99 0.95
C ARG A 43 2.05 -9.39 -0.05
N CYS A 44 0.79 -9.35 0.34
CA CYS A 44 -0.33 -9.61 -0.56
C CYS A 44 -0.37 -8.54 -1.69
N PRO A 45 -0.58 -8.90 -2.96
CA PRO A 45 -0.73 -7.93 -4.06
C PRO A 45 -1.83 -6.89 -3.81
N LYS A 46 -2.91 -7.30 -3.14
CA LYS A 46 -4.01 -6.41 -2.73
C LYS A 46 -3.58 -5.28 -1.79
N THR A 47 -2.50 -5.48 -1.03
CA THR A 47 -1.88 -4.43 -0.19
C THR A 47 -1.15 -3.38 -1.03
N THR A 48 -0.57 -3.78 -2.18
CA THR A 48 0.01 -2.82 -3.15
C THR A 48 -1.08 -1.99 -3.79
N ASP A 49 -2.13 -2.68 -4.26
CA ASP A 49 -3.22 -2.13 -5.03
C ASP A 49 -4.50 -2.90 -4.68
N HIS A 50 -5.47 -2.23 -4.08
CA HIS A 50 -6.72 -2.86 -3.65
C HIS A 50 -7.58 -3.45 -4.78
N HIS A 51 -7.32 -3.13 -6.06
CA HIS A 51 -7.96 -3.77 -7.22
C HIS A 51 -7.33 -5.12 -7.58
N LEU A 52 -6.13 -5.43 -7.09
CA LEU A 52 -5.52 -6.73 -7.29
C LEU A 52 -6.17 -7.80 -6.40
N ASP A 53 -6.06 -9.04 -6.86
CA ASP A 53 -6.57 -10.19 -6.15
C ASP A 53 -5.80 -10.45 -4.86
N CYS A 54 -6.54 -10.88 -3.84
CA CYS A 54 -5.94 -11.38 -2.61
C CYS A 54 -5.44 -12.81 -2.84
N THR A 55 -4.15 -13.03 -2.68
CA THR A 55 -3.53 -14.36 -2.77
C THR A 55 -3.57 -15.14 -1.46
N GLY A 56 -3.93 -14.48 -0.35
CA GLY A 56 -3.88 -15.08 0.98
C GLY A 56 -2.47 -15.39 1.50
N SER A 57 -1.41 -14.85 0.87
CA SER A 57 -0.02 -15.20 1.20
C SER A 57 0.83 -14.00 1.64
N ASN A 58 1.81 -14.27 2.51
CA ASN A 58 2.87 -13.33 2.90
C ASN A 58 4.25 -13.69 2.31
N ALA A 59 4.32 -14.65 1.40
CA ALA A 59 5.55 -15.02 0.70
C ALA A 59 6.08 -13.85 -0.16
N PRO A 60 7.40 -13.73 -0.39
CA PRO A 60 7.94 -12.81 -1.39
C PRO A 60 7.65 -13.29 -2.82
N GLY A 61 7.91 -12.46 -3.83
CA GLY A 61 7.84 -12.86 -5.25
C GLY A 61 6.43 -12.97 -5.83
N GLN A 62 5.40 -12.56 -5.09
CA GLN A 62 4.01 -12.60 -5.56
C GLN A 62 3.78 -11.54 -6.65
N LYS A 63 3.25 -11.93 -7.81
CA LYS A 63 2.97 -11.00 -8.91
C LYS A 63 2.05 -9.86 -8.44
N GLY A 64 2.46 -8.61 -8.66
CA GLY A 64 1.73 -7.41 -8.24
C GLY A 64 1.93 -7.01 -6.77
N SER A 65 2.68 -7.81 -5.99
CA SER A 65 3.17 -7.36 -4.69
C SER A 65 4.27 -6.31 -4.87
N ARG A 66 4.33 -5.32 -3.98
CA ARG A 66 5.49 -4.41 -3.88
C ARG A 66 6.77 -5.17 -3.49
N TYR A 67 6.62 -6.34 -2.88
CA TYR A 67 7.70 -7.19 -2.39
C TYR A 67 7.96 -8.37 -3.33
N VAL A 68 8.23 -8.06 -4.60
CA VAL A 68 8.75 -9.03 -5.58
C VAL A 68 10.13 -9.52 -5.21
#